data_AF-A0A9E4G7T1-F1
#
_entry.id   AF-A0A9E4G7T1-F1
#
_cell.length_a   1.000
_cell.length_b   1.000
_cell.length_c   1.000
_cell.angle_alpha   90.00
_cell.angle_beta   90.00
_cell.angle_gamma   90.00
#
_symmetry.space_group_name_H-M   'P 1'
#
loop_
_entity.id
_entity.type
_entity.pdbx_description
1 polymer ?
#
loop_
_entity_poly.entity_id
_entity_poly.type
_entity_poly.pdbx_seq_one_letter_code
_entity_poly.pdbx_strand_id
1 'polypeptide(L)'
;MQWLDYRLRDFLLFAPDTYWRLFEQANQAVWPLPLIVPLLLACCLAARRRAGAVPYLVTGLLAAAWAWCGGYFVGRWYAPVNWLATYAVPAFYLQALLLLWFGMFRNGFGGQPVTGARRVVGWTMTAGALLFYPLAALPRGQGVIAGEFAGTAPDPTAIATLGLCLLTRRLTAAACLPIPLLVCAASFLTLRAMESWQAWLLLAAAAATLGVLATNSRVR
;
A
#
# COMPACT_ATOMS: atom_id res chain seq x y z
N MET A 1 -5.49 8.10 41.20
CA MET A 1 -4.53 8.49 40.13
C MET A 1 -4.86 7.67 38.90
N GLN A 2 -5.65 8.21 37.96
CA GLN A 2 -6.03 7.55 36.69
C GLN A 2 -5.61 8.37 35.46
N TRP A 3 -4.86 9.46 35.66
CA TRP A 3 -4.46 10.42 34.62
C TRP A 3 -3.40 9.90 33.63
N LEU A 4 -2.93 8.66 33.80
CA LEU A 4 -1.94 8.00 32.95
C LEU A 4 -2.52 6.83 32.13
N ASP A 5 -3.81 6.50 32.28
CA ASP A 5 -4.47 5.43 31.53
C ASP A 5 -4.87 5.93 30.13
N TYR A 6 -3.88 6.26 29.29
CA TYR A 6 -4.11 6.55 27.88
C TYR A 6 -4.16 5.26 27.06
N ARG A 7 -5.25 5.04 26.35
CA ARG A 7 -5.39 3.95 25.37
C ARG A 7 -5.23 4.50 23.96
N LEU A 8 -4.81 3.64 23.02
CA LEU A 8 -4.58 4.03 21.62
C LEU A 8 -5.83 4.65 20.97
N ARG A 9 -7.03 4.18 21.37
CA ARG A 9 -8.32 4.71 20.93
C ARG A 9 -8.58 6.16 21.34
N ASP A 10 -7.97 6.64 22.42
CA ASP A 10 -8.18 8.00 22.93
C ASP A 10 -7.46 9.05 22.06
N PHE A 11 -6.56 8.61 21.18
CA PHE A 11 -5.89 9.43 20.18
C PHE A 11 -6.59 9.43 18.81
N LEU A 12 -7.68 8.68 18.64
CA LEU A 12 -8.47 8.73 17.41
C LEU A 12 -9.29 10.03 17.38
N LEU A 13 -9.11 10.81 16.32
CA LEU A 13 -9.85 12.05 16.09
C LEU A 13 -11.28 11.81 15.56
N PHE A 14 -11.65 10.55 15.33
CA PHE A 14 -12.89 10.17 14.65
C PHE A 14 -13.37 8.78 15.07
N ALA A 15 -14.67 8.54 14.90
CA ALA A 15 -15.27 7.24 15.15
C ALA A 15 -14.88 6.20 14.07
N PRO A 16 -14.72 4.91 14.41
CA PRO A 16 -14.38 3.86 13.45
C PRO A 16 -15.34 3.77 12.26
N ASP A 17 -16.64 4.00 12.46
CA ASP A 17 -17.63 3.94 11.37
C ASP A 17 -17.43 5.06 10.35
N THR A 18 -17.00 6.24 10.79
CA THR A 18 -16.67 7.36 9.90
C THR A 18 -15.52 6.98 8.96
N TYR A 19 -14.52 6.23 9.45
CA TYR A 19 -13.40 5.76 8.65
C TYR A 19 -13.83 4.90 7.47
N TRP A 20 -14.67 3.88 7.73
CA TRP A 20 -15.13 2.96 6.69
C TRP A 20 -16.01 3.65 5.67
N ARG A 21 -16.86 4.59 6.11
CA ARG A 21 -17.70 5.40 5.22
C ARG A 21 -16.88 6.30 4.28
N LEU A 22 -15.69 6.75 4.69
CA LEU A 22 -14.81 7.52 3.79
C LEU A 22 -14.43 6.70 2.55
N PHE A 23 -14.09 5.43 2.71
CA PHE A 23 -13.76 4.56 1.57
C PHE A 23 -14.97 4.33 0.67
N GLU A 24 -16.13 4.08 1.25
CA GLU A 24 -17.36 3.91 0.48
C GLU A 24 -17.68 5.17 -0.36
N GLN A 25 -17.70 6.35 0.26
CA GLN A 25 -17.99 7.61 -0.44
C GLN A 25 -16.92 7.95 -1.49
N ALA A 26 -15.64 7.76 -1.15
CA ALA A 26 -14.54 7.99 -2.07
C ALA A 26 -14.62 7.06 -3.28
N ASN A 27 -14.92 5.78 -3.08
CA ASN A 27 -15.04 4.79 -4.16
C ASN A 27 -16.29 5.03 -5.02
N GLN A 28 -17.43 5.40 -4.42
CA GLN A 28 -18.65 5.75 -5.17
C GLN A 28 -18.40 6.91 -6.13
N ALA A 29 -17.69 7.95 -5.67
CA ALA A 29 -17.43 9.15 -6.46
C ALA A 29 -16.56 8.90 -7.71
N VAL A 30 -15.81 7.80 -7.76
CA VAL A 30 -14.89 7.47 -8.86
C VAL A 30 -15.14 6.08 -9.43
N TRP A 31 -16.29 5.49 -9.10
CA TRP A 31 -16.67 4.18 -9.62
C TRP A 31 -16.71 4.22 -11.16
N PRO A 32 -16.16 3.23 -11.89
CA PRO A 32 -15.62 1.92 -11.44
C PRO A 32 -14.09 1.85 -11.33
N LEU A 33 -13.38 2.99 -11.19
CA LEU A 33 -11.91 3.02 -11.12
C LEU A 33 -11.29 2.08 -10.06
N PRO A 34 -11.86 1.92 -8.85
CA PRO A 34 -11.30 1.01 -7.85
C PRO A 34 -11.24 -0.45 -8.31
N LEU A 35 -12.05 -0.87 -9.27
CA LEU A 35 -11.94 -2.20 -9.89
C LEU A 35 -10.91 -2.23 -11.02
N ILE A 36 -10.89 -1.20 -11.86
CA ILE A 36 -10.06 -1.15 -13.07
C ILE A 36 -8.57 -1.06 -12.73
N VAL A 37 -8.20 -0.20 -11.78
CA VAL A 37 -6.79 0.06 -11.43
C VAL A 37 -6.05 -1.19 -10.94
N PRO A 38 -6.55 -1.96 -9.94
CA PRO A 38 -5.85 -3.17 -9.49
C PRO A 38 -5.82 -4.26 -10.57
N LEU A 39 -6.87 -4.38 -11.40
CA LEU A 39 -6.90 -5.31 -12.53
C LEU A 39 -5.83 -4.97 -13.57
N LEU A 40 -5.73 -3.69 -13.95
CA LEU A 40 -4.72 -3.21 -14.89
C LEU A 40 -3.31 -3.47 -14.35
N LEU A 41 -3.08 -3.19 -13.06
CA LEU A 41 -1.79 -3.45 -12.42
C LEU A 41 -1.47 -4.96 -12.40
N ALA A 42 -2.45 -5.82 -12.09
CA ALA A 42 -2.30 -7.27 -12.13
C ALA A 42 -1.95 -7.79 -13.54
N CYS A 43 -2.67 -7.32 -14.57
CA CYS A 43 -2.41 -7.66 -15.98
C CYS A 43 -1.01 -7.23 -16.42
N CYS A 44 -0.60 -6.00 -16.08
CA CYS A 44 0.75 -5.52 -16.39
C CYS A 44 1.82 -6.37 -15.68
N LEU A 45 1.60 -6.75 -14.42
CA LEU A 45 2.52 -7.61 -13.69
C LEU A 45 2.63 -9.02 -14.28
N ALA A 46 1.53 -9.58 -14.78
CA ALA A 46 1.53 -10.87 -15.49
C ALA A 46 2.27 -10.78 -16.84
N ALA A 47 2.11 -9.68 -17.58
CA ALA A 47 2.73 -9.46 -18.87
C ALA A 47 4.19 -8.96 -18.82
N ARG A 48 4.70 -8.58 -17.63
CA ARG A 48 5.99 -7.88 -17.46
C ARG A 48 7.22 -8.57 -18.03
N ARG A 49 7.17 -9.90 -18.22
CA ARG A 49 8.28 -10.70 -18.78
C ARG A 49 8.17 -10.90 -20.30
N ARG A 50 7.01 -10.59 -20.89
CA ARG A 50 6.73 -10.85 -22.31
C ARG A 50 7.03 -9.63 -23.19
N ALA A 51 7.04 -8.43 -22.63
CA ALA A 51 7.27 -7.20 -23.38
C ALA A 51 8.15 -6.22 -22.59
N GLY A 52 9.18 -5.68 -23.25
CA GLY A 52 10.19 -4.82 -22.64
C GLY A 52 9.65 -3.49 -22.09
N ALA A 53 8.52 -3.00 -22.62
CA ALA A 53 7.89 -1.75 -22.18
C ALA A 53 7.05 -1.89 -20.89
N VAL A 54 6.57 -3.10 -20.59
CA VAL A 54 5.57 -3.33 -19.52
C VAL A 54 6.11 -3.01 -18.11
N PRO A 55 7.39 -3.27 -17.76
CA PRO A 55 7.93 -2.84 -16.47
C PRO A 55 7.84 -1.33 -16.21
N TYR A 56 8.03 -0.50 -17.25
CA TYR A 56 7.87 0.95 -17.14
C TYR A 56 6.41 1.32 -16.92
N LEU A 57 5.48 0.62 -17.59
CA LEU A 57 4.05 0.80 -17.37
C LEU A 57 3.63 0.43 -15.95
N VAL A 58 4.11 -0.70 -15.41
CA VAL A 58 3.88 -1.08 -14.00
C VAL A 58 4.36 0.03 -13.07
N THR A 59 5.54 0.57 -13.33
CA THR A 59 6.11 1.62 -12.49
C THR A 59 5.34 2.93 -12.58
N GLY A 60 4.96 3.33 -13.79
CA GLY A 60 4.14 4.52 -14.03
C GLY A 60 2.75 4.40 -13.39
N LEU A 61 2.10 3.25 -13.52
CA LEU A 61 0.81 2.97 -12.88
C LEU A 61 0.93 3.00 -11.35
N LEU A 62 1.98 2.39 -10.80
CA LEU A 62 2.20 2.40 -9.35
C LEU A 62 2.50 3.81 -8.84
N ALA A 63 3.29 4.61 -9.57
CA ALA A 63 3.53 6.01 -9.23
C ALA A 63 2.25 6.85 -9.30
N ALA A 64 1.44 6.68 -10.35
CA ALA A 64 0.15 7.34 -10.47
C ALA A 64 -0.80 6.94 -9.33
N ALA A 65 -0.82 5.66 -8.96
CA ALA A 65 -1.55 5.16 -7.79
C ALA A 65 -1.11 5.84 -6.49
N TRP A 66 0.20 5.97 -6.23
CA TRP A 66 0.71 6.68 -5.05
C TRP A 66 0.31 8.16 -5.04
N ALA A 67 0.45 8.85 -6.17
CA ALA A 67 0.03 10.24 -6.30
C ALA A 67 -1.49 10.40 -6.10
N TRP A 68 -2.28 9.48 -6.66
CA TRP A 68 -3.73 9.43 -6.48
C TRP A 68 -4.12 9.20 -5.01
N CYS A 69 -3.54 8.19 -4.35
CA CYS A 69 -3.78 7.95 -2.92
C CYS A 69 -3.43 9.18 -2.08
N GLY A 70 -2.31 9.85 -2.36
CA GLY A 70 -1.90 11.07 -1.66
C GLY A 70 -2.85 12.25 -1.87
N GLY A 71 -3.15 12.60 -3.12
CA GLY A 71 -3.96 13.76 -3.44
C GLY A 71 -5.46 13.53 -3.23
N TYR A 72 -5.99 12.45 -3.80
CA TYR A 72 -7.42 12.15 -3.78
C TYR A 72 -7.85 11.59 -2.43
N PHE A 73 -7.29 10.46 -1.98
CA PHE A 73 -7.78 9.84 -0.74
C PHE A 73 -7.27 10.58 0.51
N VAL A 74 -5.96 10.66 0.70
CA VAL A 74 -5.35 11.23 1.90
C VAL A 74 -5.63 12.74 1.98
N GLY A 75 -5.44 13.48 0.90
CA GLY A 75 -5.63 14.92 0.87
C GLY A 75 -7.10 15.35 0.92
N ARG A 76 -7.97 14.80 0.05
CA ARG A 76 -9.36 15.27 -0.06
C ARG A 76 -10.31 14.64 0.97
N TRP A 77 -10.15 13.35 1.25
CA TRP A 77 -11.11 12.62 2.10
C TRP A 77 -10.60 12.43 3.54
N TYR A 78 -9.32 12.12 3.73
CA TYR A 78 -8.80 11.80 5.06
C TYR A 78 -8.34 13.03 5.86
N ALA A 79 -7.68 14.01 5.22
CA ALA A 79 -7.18 15.21 5.90
C ALA A 79 -8.26 16.05 6.62
N PRO A 80 -9.50 16.19 6.12
CA PRO A 80 -10.55 16.89 6.85
C PRO A 80 -10.94 16.24 8.18
N VAL A 81 -10.80 14.91 8.29
CA VAL A 81 -11.17 14.13 9.48
C VAL A 81 -9.95 13.86 10.37
N ASN A 82 -8.76 13.80 9.78
CA ASN A 82 -7.49 13.63 10.46
C ASN A 82 -6.48 14.64 9.92
N TRP A 83 -6.38 15.80 10.57
CA TRP A 83 -5.51 16.90 10.13
C TRP A 83 -4.03 16.47 9.97
N LEU A 84 -3.58 15.47 10.74
CA LEU A 84 -2.22 14.92 10.64
C LEU A 84 -1.95 14.30 9.26
N ALA A 85 -2.99 13.82 8.59
CA ALA A 85 -2.89 13.26 7.24
C ALA A 85 -2.43 14.30 6.20
N THR A 86 -2.67 15.60 6.44
CA THR A 86 -2.17 16.68 5.57
C THR A 86 -0.65 16.64 5.42
N TYR A 87 0.07 16.35 6.52
CA TYR A 87 1.53 16.22 6.51
C TYR A 87 2.02 14.93 5.85
N ALA A 88 1.15 13.93 5.71
CA ALA A 88 1.48 12.71 5.00
C ALA A 88 1.43 12.89 3.48
N VAL A 89 0.59 13.79 2.95
CA VAL A 89 0.40 13.99 1.50
C VAL A 89 1.71 14.18 0.71
N PRO A 90 2.68 15.03 1.14
CA PRO A 90 3.95 15.17 0.45
C PRO A 90 4.75 13.87 0.37
N ALA A 91 4.66 12.99 1.37
CA ALA A 91 5.35 11.70 1.35
C ALA A 91 4.79 10.77 0.24
N PHE A 92 3.48 10.81 -0.02
CA PHE A 92 2.89 10.04 -1.12
C PHE A 92 3.41 10.51 -2.50
N TYR A 93 3.51 11.83 -2.70
CA TYR A 93 4.11 12.37 -3.93
C TYR A 93 5.61 12.06 -4.03
N LEU A 94 6.35 12.13 -2.93
CA LEU A 94 7.75 11.74 -2.90
C LEU A 94 7.92 10.26 -3.29
N GLN A 95 7.07 9.37 -2.78
CA GLN A 95 7.08 7.96 -3.17
C GLN A 95 6.76 7.78 -4.66
N ALA A 96 5.80 8.51 -5.22
CA ALA A 96 5.51 8.50 -6.65
C ALA A 96 6.73 8.93 -7.48
N LEU A 97 7.45 9.98 -7.06
CA LEU A 97 8.66 10.46 -7.71
C LEU A 97 9.81 9.44 -7.61
N LEU A 98 10.00 8.82 -6.45
CA LEU A 98 11.00 7.75 -6.26
C LEU A 98 10.71 6.57 -7.20
N LEU A 99 9.46 6.15 -7.28
CA LEU A 99 9.04 5.10 -8.20
C LEU A 99 9.33 5.48 -9.65
N LEU A 100 8.98 6.69 -10.11
CA LEU A 100 9.29 7.14 -11.46
C LEU A 100 10.80 7.20 -11.72
N TRP A 101 11.56 7.81 -10.82
CA TRP A 101 13.01 7.97 -10.96
C TRP A 101 13.73 6.62 -11.06
N PHE A 102 13.50 5.73 -10.08
CA PHE A 102 14.12 4.40 -10.10
C PHE A 102 13.49 3.45 -11.13
N GLY A 103 12.23 3.69 -11.50
CA GLY A 103 11.51 3.06 -12.60
C GLY A 103 12.16 3.27 -13.94
N MET A 104 12.29 4.54 -14.32
CA MET A 104 12.75 4.97 -15.63
C MET A 104 14.26 4.78 -15.80
N PHE A 105 15.07 5.21 -14.83
CA PHE A 105 16.53 5.27 -14.99
C PHE A 105 17.30 4.01 -14.58
N ARG A 106 16.66 3.04 -13.93
CA ARG A 106 17.33 1.83 -13.41
C ARG A 106 16.71 0.51 -13.88
N ASN A 107 15.94 0.51 -14.97
CA ASN A 107 15.10 -0.61 -15.42
C ASN A 107 14.18 -1.11 -14.29
N GLY A 108 13.59 -0.16 -13.56
CA GLY A 108 12.82 -0.43 -12.34
C GLY A 108 11.64 -1.36 -12.59
N PHE A 109 11.37 -2.19 -11.58
CA PHE A 109 10.42 -3.32 -11.60
C PHE A 109 10.51 -4.31 -12.76
N GLY A 110 11.54 -4.20 -13.62
CA GLY A 110 11.87 -5.09 -14.74
C GLY A 110 12.30 -6.51 -14.37
N GLY A 111 11.93 -6.96 -13.17
CA GLY A 111 12.04 -8.34 -12.72
C GLY A 111 13.45 -8.89 -12.80
N GLN A 112 14.29 -8.61 -11.79
CA GLN A 112 15.47 -9.45 -11.62
C GLN A 112 15.04 -10.87 -11.22
N PRO A 113 15.79 -11.91 -11.64
CA PRO A 113 15.59 -13.25 -11.12
C PRO A 113 15.95 -13.27 -9.63
N VAL A 114 14.95 -13.03 -8.78
CA VAL A 114 15.00 -13.33 -7.35
C VAL A 114 14.50 -14.75 -7.11
N THR A 115 15.14 -15.45 -6.17
CA THR A 115 14.85 -16.83 -5.79
C THR A 115 14.48 -16.93 -4.31
N GLY A 116 13.97 -18.10 -3.91
CA GLY A 116 13.65 -18.41 -2.51
C GLY A 116 12.60 -17.50 -1.89
N ALA A 117 12.79 -17.18 -0.61
CA ALA A 117 11.82 -16.47 0.22
C ALA A 117 11.43 -15.09 -0.34
N ARG A 118 12.37 -14.34 -0.94
CA ARG A 118 12.07 -13.02 -1.56
C ARG A 118 11.03 -13.12 -2.66
N ARG A 119 11.12 -14.16 -3.50
CA ARG A 119 10.18 -14.36 -4.60
C ARG A 119 8.80 -14.75 -4.09
N VAL A 120 8.74 -15.69 -3.15
CA VAL A 120 7.48 -16.16 -2.58
C VAL A 120 6.79 -15.01 -1.86
N VAL A 121 7.45 -14.39 -0.88
CA VAL A 121 6.88 -13.31 -0.07
C VAL A 121 6.51 -12.10 -0.93
N GLY A 122 7.39 -11.70 -1.87
CA GLY A 122 7.11 -10.58 -2.75
C GLY A 122 5.84 -10.78 -3.58
N TRP A 123 5.68 -11.96 -4.20
CA TRP A 123 4.49 -12.25 -4.99
C TRP A 123 3.24 -12.49 -4.16
N THR A 124 3.33 -13.16 -3.01
CA THR A 124 2.17 -13.36 -2.13
C THR A 124 1.64 -12.04 -1.61
N MET A 125 2.53 -11.10 -1.24
CA MET A 125 2.13 -9.76 -0.82
C MET A 125 1.48 -8.96 -1.94
N THR A 126 2.11 -8.92 -3.13
CA THR A 126 1.55 -8.17 -4.26
C THR A 126 0.22 -8.76 -4.73
N ALA A 127 0.11 -10.08 -4.87
CA ALA A 127 -1.15 -10.73 -5.27
C ALA A 127 -2.22 -10.61 -4.17
N GLY A 128 -1.85 -10.76 -2.90
CA GLY A 128 -2.77 -10.59 -1.78
C GLY A 128 -3.31 -9.17 -1.68
N ALA A 129 -2.48 -8.14 -1.88
CA ALA A 129 -2.92 -6.76 -1.89
C ALA A 129 -3.90 -6.44 -3.04
N LEU A 130 -3.67 -7.03 -4.22
CA LEU A 130 -4.52 -6.82 -5.40
C LEU A 130 -5.85 -7.57 -5.31
N LEU A 131 -5.86 -8.78 -4.74
CA LEU A 131 -7.01 -9.69 -4.81
C LEU A 131 -7.75 -9.87 -3.48
N PHE A 132 -7.02 -9.98 -2.36
CA PHE A 132 -7.59 -10.32 -1.07
C PHE A 132 -8.08 -9.09 -0.30
N TYR A 133 -7.35 -7.97 -0.40
CA TYR A 133 -7.67 -6.75 0.35
C TYR A 133 -9.06 -6.16 0.01
N PRO A 134 -9.52 -6.14 -1.26
CA PRO A 134 -10.88 -5.72 -1.59
C PRO A 134 -11.97 -6.59 -0.93
N LEU A 135 -11.69 -7.88 -0.75
CA LEU A 135 -12.62 -8.84 -0.14
C LEU A 135 -12.66 -8.73 1.39
N ALA A 136 -11.67 -8.06 1.99
CA ALA A 136 -11.57 -7.87 3.44
C ALA A 136 -12.73 -7.06 4.03
N ALA A 137 -13.49 -6.33 3.20
CA ALA A 137 -14.66 -5.57 3.61
C ALA A 137 -15.94 -6.43 3.75
N LEU A 138 -16.01 -7.59 3.09
CA LEU A 138 -17.21 -8.45 3.06
C LEU A 138 -17.67 -8.94 4.46
N PRO A 139 -16.79 -9.37 5.37
CA PRO A 139 -17.21 -9.85 6.70
C PRO A 139 -17.92 -8.80 7.55
N ARG A 140 -17.84 -7.51 7.19
CA ARG A 140 -18.51 -6.41 7.92
C ARG A 140 -19.93 -6.13 7.44
N GLY A 141 -20.43 -6.90 6.47
CA GLY A 141 -21.71 -6.63 5.81
C GLY A 141 -21.69 -5.37 4.94
N GLN A 142 -20.52 -4.77 4.74
CA GLN A 142 -20.33 -3.63 3.86
C GLN A 142 -20.23 -4.14 2.41
N GLY A 143 -20.91 -3.48 1.48
CA GLY A 143 -20.87 -3.84 0.07
C GLY A 143 -19.45 -3.72 -0.50
N VAL A 144 -19.20 -4.36 -1.66
CA VAL A 144 -17.90 -4.35 -2.37
C VAL A 144 -17.36 -2.93 -2.59
N ILE A 145 -18.25 -1.94 -2.69
CA ILE A 145 -17.92 -0.52 -2.86
C ILE A 145 -17.15 0.05 -1.67
N ALA A 146 -17.37 -0.43 -0.44
CA ALA A 146 -16.61 0.00 0.74
C ALA A 146 -15.21 -0.65 0.83
N GLY A 147 -14.88 -1.54 -0.11
CA GLY A 147 -13.59 -2.23 -0.16
C GLY A 147 -12.41 -1.29 -0.37
N GLU A 148 -11.26 -1.67 0.18
CA GLU A 148 -10.00 -0.98 -0.06
C GLU A 148 -9.30 -1.64 -1.26
N PHE A 149 -9.15 -0.87 -2.34
CA PHE A 149 -8.57 -1.37 -3.58
C PHE A 149 -7.15 -0.85 -3.78
N ALA A 150 -6.24 -1.72 -4.22
CA ALA A 150 -4.89 -1.31 -4.57
C ALA A 150 -4.92 -0.27 -5.71
N GLY A 151 -4.25 0.84 -5.49
CA GLY A 151 -4.17 1.98 -6.39
C GLY A 151 -5.16 3.11 -6.11
N THR A 152 -6.21 2.87 -5.32
CA THR A 152 -7.13 3.92 -4.84
C THR A 152 -7.04 4.10 -3.32
N ALA A 153 -6.82 3.02 -2.58
CA ALA A 153 -6.58 3.03 -1.13
C ALA A 153 -5.07 2.93 -0.81
N PRO A 154 -4.58 3.68 0.20
CA PRO A 154 -3.15 3.74 0.52
C PRO A 154 -2.59 2.41 1.03
N ASP A 155 -3.35 1.68 1.86
CA ASP A 155 -2.92 0.45 2.53
C ASP A 155 -2.59 -0.70 1.56
N PRO A 156 -3.52 -1.14 0.68
CA PRO A 156 -3.20 -2.18 -0.30
C PRO A 156 -2.13 -1.70 -1.30
N THR A 157 -2.07 -0.41 -1.61
CA THR A 157 -1.02 0.16 -2.47
C THR A 157 0.37 0.05 -1.81
N ALA A 158 0.45 0.29 -0.51
CA ALA A 158 1.67 0.14 0.27
C ALA A 158 2.13 -1.33 0.31
N ILE A 159 1.24 -2.27 0.64
CA ILE A 159 1.56 -3.71 0.66
C ILE A 159 2.00 -4.20 -0.72
N ALA A 160 1.30 -3.79 -1.79
CA ALA A 160 1.67 -4.14 -3.15
C ALA A 160 3.08 -3.61 -3.50
N THR A 161 3.38 -2.37 -3.10
CA THR A 161 4.68 -1.74 -3.32
C THR A 161 5.80 -2.43 -2.54
N LEU A 162 5.58 -2.83 -1.28
CA LEU A 162 6.53 -3.60 -0.49
C LEU A 162 6.84 -4.95 -1.16
N GLY A 163 5.80 -5.67 -1.58
CA GLY A 163 5.94 -6.95 -2.29
C GLY A 163 6.72 -6.79 -3.59
N LEU A 164 6.44 -5.74 -4.36
CA LEU A 164 7.18 -5.44 -5.58
C LEU A 164 8.63 -5.04 -5.29
N CYS A 165 8.91 -4.29 -4.23
CA CYS A 165 10.28 -3.93 -3.83
C CYS A 165 11.13 -5.18 -3.55
N LEU A 166 10.56 -6.22 -2.93
CA LEU A 166 11.24 -7.52 -2.73
C LEU A 166 11.61 -8.23 -4.05
N LEU A 167 10.88 -7.93 -5.14
CA LEU A 167 11.09 -8.48 -6.47
C LEU A 167 12.02 -7.63 -7.36
N THR A 168 12.65 -6.59 -6.79
CA THR A 168 13.54 -5.67 -7.53
C THR A 168 14.97 -5.63 -7.00
N ARG A 169 15.80 -4.84 -7.69
CA ARG A 169 17.18 -4.54 -7.31
C ARG A 169 17.23 -3.91 -5.91
N ARG A 170 18.25 -4.28 -5.14
CA ARG A 170 18.41 -3.86 -3.73
C ARG A 170 18.41 -2.34 -3.55
N LEU A 171 19.06 -1.58 -4.44
CA LEU A 171 19.11 -0.12 -4.34
C LEU A 171 17.73 0.53 -4.58
N THR A 172 17.02 0.09 -5.63
CA THR A 172 15.65 0.54 -5.92
C THR A 172 14.71 0.21 -4.75
N ALA A 173 14.80 -1.02 -4.23
CA ALA A 173 14.04 -1.44 -3.07
C ALA A 173 14.36 -0.54 -1.85
N ALA A 174 15.64 -0.36 -1.52
CA ALA A 174 16.04 0.45 -0.37
C ALA A 174 15.53 1.89 -0.43
N ALA A 175 15.51 2.50 -1.62
CA ALA A 175 14.97 3.85 -1.80
C ALA A 175 13.43 3.91 -1.69
N CYS A 176 12.73 2.89 -2.20
CA CYS A 176 11.26 2.88 -2.27
C CYS A 176 10.59 2.23 -1.05
N LEU A 177 11.34 1.62 -0.12
CA LEU A 177 10.82 0.94 1.07
C LEU A 177 10.39 1.85 2.23
N PRO A 178 11.09 2.97 2.54
CA PRO A 178 10.79 3.73 3.76
C PRO A 178 9.35 4.25 3.81
N ILE A 179 8.85 4.82 2.73
CA ILE A 179 7.52 5.44 2.73
C ILE A 179 6.39 4.40 2.83
N PRO A 180 6.38 3.29 2.05
CA PRO A 180 5.39 2.23 2.25
C PRO A 180 5.45 1.59 3.64
N LEU A 181 6.63 1.45 4.24
CA LEU A 181 6.75 0.98 5.63
C LEU A 181 6.14 1.96 6.62
N LEU A 182 6.38 3.27 6.45
CA LEU A 182 5.77 4.31 7.28
C LEU A 182 4.25 4.34 7.13
N VAL A 183 3.73 4.18 5.91
CA VAL A 183 2.28 4.07 5.66
C VAL A 183 1.72 2.84 6.38
N CYS A 184 2.33 1.66 6.22
CA CYS A 184 1.90 0.45 6.93
C CYS A 184 1.94 0.63 8.46
N ALA A 185 2.96 1.31 9.01
CA ALA A 185 3.06 1.56 10.44
C ALA A 185 1.99 2.55 10.94
N ALA A 186 1.76 3.65 10.21
CA ALA A 186 0.73 4.62 10.54
C ALA A 186 -0.67 3.98 10.48
N SER A 187 -0.98 3.28 9.39
CA SER A 187 -2.25 2.58 9.22
C SER A 187 -2.42 1.44 10.23
N PHE A 188 -1.34 0.74 10.62
CA PHE A 188 -1.38 -0.24 11.71
C PHE A 188 -1.83 0.43 13.01
N LEU A 189 -1.23 1.55 13.40
CA LEU A 189 -1.62 2.25 14.63
C LEU A 189 -3.08 2.70 14.58
N THR A 190 -3.53 3.27 13.46
CA THR A 190 -4.91 3.69 13.24
C THR A 190 -5.88 2.50 13.34
N LEU A 191 -5.62 1.41 12.63
CA LEU A 191 -6.50 0.24 12.61
C LEU A 191 -6.47 -0.55 13.92
N ARG A 192 -5.33 -0.60 14.62
CA ARG A 192 -5.25 -1.17 15.98
C ARG A 192 -6.08 -0.37 16.97
N ALA A 193 -6.08 0.96 16.87
CA ALA A 193 -6.90 1.81 17.72
C ALA A 193 -8.41 1.59 17.49
N MET A 194 -8.78 1.18 16.27
CA MET A 194 -10.14 0.76 15.90
C MET A 194 -10.43 -0.73 16.16
N GLU A 195 -9.49 -1.46 16.75
CA GLU A 195 -9.59 -2.91 16.99
C GLU A 195 -9.86 -3.74 15.72
N SER A 196 -9.45 -3.23 14.55
CA SER A 196 -9.62 -3.90 13.26
C SER A 196 -8.58 -5.01 13.04
N TRP A 197 -9.03 -6.14 12.51
CA TRP A 197 -8.17 -7.27 12.17
C TRP A 197 -7.19 -6.96 11.02
N GLN A 198 -7.54 -6.04 10.11
CA GLN A 198 -6.69 -5.63 8.98
C GLN A 198 -5.36 -5.01 9.45
N ALA A 199 -5.30 -4.47 10.68
CA ALA A 199 -4.06 -3.99 11.26
C ALA A 199 -2.96 -5.07 11.21
N TRP A 200 -3.32 -6.32 11.50
CA TRP A 200 -2.37 -7.42 11.50
C TRP A 200 -1.81 -7.72 10.11
N LEU A 201 -2.56 -7.45 9.03
CA LEU A 201 -2.07 -7.61 7.66
C LEU A 201 -0.93 -6.62 7.38
N LEU A 202 -1.06 -5.36 7.80
CA LEU A 202 -0.04 -4.33 7.61
C LEU A 202 1.22 -4.64 8.42
N LEU A 203 1.06 -5.08 9.68
CA LEU A 203 2.19 -5.48 10.51
C LEU A 203 2.90 -6.69 9.92
N ALA A 204 2.15 -7.72 9.50
CA ALA A 204 2.71 -8.91 8.88
C ALA A 204 3.45 -8.58 7.58
N ALA A 205 2.90 -7.70 6.74
CA ALA A 205 3.53 -7.22 5.53
C ALA A 205 4.87 -6.50 5.80
N ALA A 206 4.88 -5.57 6.77
CA ALA A 206 6.09 -4.84 7.15
C ALA A 206 7.15 -5.78 7.77
N ALA A 207 6.75 -6.64 8.70
CA ALA A 207 7.64 -7.59 9.37
C ALA A 207 8.22 -8.62 8.40
N ALA A 208 7.41 -9.18 7.50
CA ALA A 208 7.87 -10.11 6.47
C ALA A 208 8.89 -9.45 5.53
N THR A 209 8.64 -8.20 5.13
CA THR A 209 9.56 -7.43 4.29
C THR A 209 10.92 -7.26 4.97
N LEU A 210 10.93 -6.79 6.21
CA LEU A 210 12.17 -6.56 6.97
C LEU A 210 12.90 -7.88 7.28
N GLY A 211 12.18 -8.93 7.69
CA GLY A 211 12.76 -10.24 8.01
C GLY A 211 13.43 -10.90 6.81
N VAL A 212 12.80 -10.82 5.63
CA VAL A 212 13.36 -11.37 4.39
C VAL A 212 14.59 -10.59 3.92
N LEU A 213 14.64 -9.27 4.14
CA LEU A 213 15.81 -8.45 3.81
C LEU A 213 16.97 -8.70 4.79
N ALA A 214 16.68 -8.86 6.08
CA ALA A 214 17.68 -9.13 7.13
C ALA A 214 18.35 -10.50 6.97
N THR A 215 17.58 -11.54 6.60
CA THR A 215 18.12 -12.88 6.36
C THR A 215 19.00 -12.94 5.11
N ASN A 216 18.66 -12.21 4.04
CA ASN A 216 19.49 -12.16 2.84
C ASN A 216 20.78 -11.34 2.99
N SER A 217 20.83 -10.38 3.91
CA SER A 217 22.07 -9.63 4.18
C SER A 217 23.11 -10.43 4.95
N ARG A 218 22.73 -11.52 5.62
CA ARG A 218 23.63 -12.37 6.42
C ARG A 218 24.29 -13.51 5.64
N VAL A 219 23.94 -13.68 4.37
CA VAL A 219 24.40 -14.79 3.49
C VAL A 219 25.39 -14.28 2.42
N ARG A 220 25.92 -13.07 2.58
CA ARG A 220 27.00 -12.50 1.77
C ARG A 220 28.14 -12.07 2.67
#